data_AF-A0A7C1QF10-F1
#
_entry.id   AF-A0A7C1QF10-F1
#
_cell.length_a   1.000
_cell.length_b   1.000
_cell.length_c   1.000
_cell.angle_alpha   90.00
_cell.angle_beta   90.00
_cell.angle_gamma   90.00
#
_symmetry.space_group_name_H-M   'P 1'
#
loop_
_entity.id
_entity.type
_entity.pdbx_description
1 polymer ?
#
loop_
_entity_poly.entity_id
_entity_poly.type
_entity_poly.pdbx_seq_one_letter_code
_entity_poly.pdbx_strand_id
1 'polypeptide(L)'
;MKKSDEQSYMELIEERRKQSRVTTPHQLIGLELAKILDDERHKSLYIKLAKEHDNHSLIILAKNIAEKPNVINKGAYFMRMLTTKTKEKR
;
A
#
# COMPACT_ATOMS: atom_id res chain seq x y z
N MET A 1 -25.78 11.54 31.54
CA MET A 1 -24.47 11.15 32.13
C MET A 1 -23.38 11.43 31.10
N LYS A 2 -22.38 12.27 31.42
CA LYS A 2 -21.20 12.45 30.58
C LYS A 2 -20.33 11.19 30.74
N LYS A 3 -19.94 10.54 29.63
CA LYS A 3 -18.98 9.43 29.66
C LYS A 3 -17.63 9.94 30.16
N SER A 4 -16.87 9.10 30.84
CA SER A 4 -15.49 9.43 31.21
C SER A 4 -14.62 9.56 29.96
N ASP A 5 -13.58 10.40 30.01
CA ASP A 5 -12.69 10.63 28.88
C ASP A 5 -12.03 9.32 28.38
N GLU A 6 -11.78 8.38 29.29
CA GLU A 6 -11.27 7.04 28.97
C GLU A 6 -12.27 6.19 28.15
N GLN A 7 -13.56 6.21 28.50
CA GLN A 7 -14.58 5.50 27.73
C GLN A 7 -14.73 6.09 26.32
N SER A 8 -14.69 7.43 26.21
CA SER A 8 -14.73 8.10 24.91
C SER A 8 -13.51 7.76 24.06
N TYR A 9 -12.33 7.65 24.66
CA TYR A 9 -11.10 7.27 23.97
C TYR A 9 -11.15 5.83 23.45
N MET A 10 -11.61 4.88 24.28
CA MET A 10 -11.72 3.48 23.89
C MET A 10 -12.73 3.26 22.76
N GLU A 11 -13.84 3.99 22.76
CA GLU A 11 -14.83 3.96 21.66
C GLU A 11 -14.22 4.43 20.34
N LEU A 12 -13.40 5.49 20.38
CA LEU A 12 -12.72 6.04 19.21
C LEU A 12 -11.68 5.05 18.62
N ILE A 13 -11.00 4.30 19.47
CA ILE A 13 -10.08 3.23 19.05
C ILE A 13 -10.85 2.09 18.38
N GLU A 14 -11.98 1.67 18.94
CA GLU A 14 -12.83 0.63 18.35
C GLU A 14 -13.43 1.05 17.01
N GLU A 15 -13.86 2.31 16.86
CA GLU A 15 -14.31 2.84 15.57
C GLU A 15 -13.19 2.85 14.53
N ARG A 16 -11.99 3.30 14.89
CA ARG A 16 -10.82 3.28 13.99
C ARG A 16 -10.43 1.87 13.58
N ARG A 17 -10.52 0.90 14.51
CA ARG A 17 -10.27 -0.51 14.23
C ARG A 17 -11.26 -1.06 13.21
N LYS A 18 -12.55 -0.70 13.29
CA LYS A 18 -13.56 -1.07 12.29
C LYS A 18 -13.31 -0.47 10.91
N GLN A 19 -12.68 0.70 10.85
CA GLN A 19 -12.28 1.34 9.58
C GLN A 19 -11.01 0.72 8.99
N SER A 20 -10.06 0.29 9.82
CA SER A 20 -8.83 -0.39 9.41
C SER A 20 -9.10 -1.85 9.06
N ARG A 21 -9.39 -2.13 7.78
CA ARG A 21 -9.64 -3.50 7.27
C ARG A 21 -8.37 -4.27 6.89
N VAL A 22 -7.21 -3.92 7.44
CA VAL A 22 -5.95 -4.63 7.19
C VAL A 22 -5.90 -5.88 8.07
N THR A 23 -6.27 -7.01 7.49
CA THR A 23 -6.33 -8.31 8.18
C THR A 23 -5.22 -9.26 7.72
N THR A 24 -4.51 -8.94 6.64
CA THR A 24 -3.49 -9.82 6.04
C THR A 24 -2.20 -9.08 5.69
N PRO A 25 -1.04 -9.77 5.68
CA PRO A 25 0.24 -9.18 5.25
C PRO A 25 0.16 -8.53 3.87
N HIS A 26 -0.52 -9.15 2.91
CA HIS A 26 -0.68 -8.61 1.56
C HIS A 26 -1.46 -7.28 1.53
N GLN A 27 -2.43 -7.09 2.42
CA GLN A 27 -3.15 -5.82 2.53
C GLN A 27 -2.24 -4.72 3.06
N LEU A 28 -1.38 -5.05 4.03
CA LEU A 28 -0.39 -4.11 4.56
C LEU A 28 0.59 -3.69 3.46
N ILE A 29 1.18 -4.66 2.75
CA ILE A 29 2.12 -4.39 1.66
C ILE A 29 1.45 -3.59 0.55
N GLY A 30 0.24 -3.97 0.12
CA GLY A 30 -0.46 -3.22 -0.93
C GLY A 30 -0.76 -1.77 -0.53
N LEU A 31 -1.09 -1.50 0.72
CA LEU A 31 -1.26 -0.13 1.23
C LEU A 31 0.07 0.62 1.31
N GLU A 32 1.14 -0.04 1.72
CA GLU A 32 2.48 0.55 1.76
C GLU A 32 2.95 0.95 0.36
N LEU A 33 2.79 0.07 -0.63
CA LEU A 33 3.08 0.37 -2.04
C LEU A 33 2.29 1.57 -2.54
N ALA A 34 0.99 1.62 -2.23
CA ALA A 34 0.13 2.73 -2.64
C ALA A 34 0.61 4.05 -2.04
N LYS A 35 1.08 4.05 -0.79
CA LYS A 35 1.66 5.24 -0.14
C LYS A 35 3.01 5.64 -0.74
N ILE A 36 3.92 4.69 -0.95
CA ILE A 36 5.25 4.96 -1.53
C ILE A 36 5.11 5.57 -2.93
N LEU A 37 4.14 5.09 -3.71
CA LEU A 37 3.90 5.53 -5.08
C LEU A 37 2.95 6.73 -5.19
N ASP A 38 2.49 7.28 -4.07
CA ASP A 38 1.50 8.37 -4.02
C ASP A 38 0.25 8.06 -4.88
N ASP A 39 -0.23 6.82 -4.77
CA ASP A 39 -1.28 6.25 -5.61
C ASP A 39 -2.31 5.44 -4.80
N GLU A 40 -2.80 6.06 -3.72
CA GLU A 40 -3.77 5.43 -2.81
C GLU A 40 -5.08 5.01 -3.48
N ARG A 41 -5.45 5.67 -4.60
CA ARG A 41 -6.66 5.36 -5.38
C ARG A 41 -6.63 3.94 -5.94
N HIS A 42 -5.44 3.39 -6.20
CA HIS A 42 -5.25 2.04 -6.74
C HIS A 42 -4.77 1.03 -5.70
N LYS A 43 -4.95 1.27 -4.39
CA LYS A 43 -4.57 0.32 -3.32
C LYS A 43 -5.01 -1.13 -3.57
N SER A 44 -6.22 -1.36 -4.08
CA SER A 44 -6.73 -2.70 -4.37
C SER A 44 -5.89 -3.45 -5.41
N LEU A 45 -5.34 -2.72 -6.39
CA LEU A 45 -4.43 -3.26 -7.40
C LEU A 45 -3.11 -3.66 -6.76
N TYR A 46 -2.53 -2.81 -5.92
CA TYR A 46 -1.28 -3.13 -5.21
C TYR A 46 -1.42 -4.31 -4.24
N ILE A 47 -2.58 -4.45 -3.58
CA ILE A 47 -2.90 -5.63 -2.76
C ILE A 47 -2.95 -6.90 -3.61
N LYS A 48 -3.50 -6.83 -4.83
CA LYS A 48 -3.49 -7.95 -5.77
C LYS A 48 -2.05 -8.32 -6.17
N LEU A 49 -1.23 -7.33 -6.52
CA LEU A 49 0.18 -7.56 -6.87
C LEU A 49 0.96 -8.22 -5.73
N ALA A 50 0.74 -7.81 -4.48
CA ALA A 50 1.36 -8.42 -3.31
C ALA A 50 1.01 -9.91 -3.15
N LYS A 51 -0.14 -10.36 -3.67
CA LYS A 51 -0.52 -11.79 -3.66
C LYS A 51 0.14 -12.59 -4.79
N GLU A 52 0.50 -11.92 -5.88
CA GLU A 52 0.96 -12.56 -7.13
C GLU A 52 2.49 -12.51 -7.29
N HIS A 53 3.15 -11.59 -6.59
CA HIS A 53 4.58 -11.35 -6.70
C HIS A 53 5.27 -11.36 -5.34
N ASP A 54 6.59 -11.51 -5.38
CA ASP A 54 7.42 -11.38 -4.19
C ASP A 54 7.35 -9.96 -3.60
N ASN A 55 6.90 -9.87 -2.35
CA ASN A 55 6.68 -8.60 -1.65
C ASN A 55 7.97 -7.78 -1.50
N HIS A 56 9.10 -8.45 -1.26
CA HIS A 56 10.38 -7.76 -1.11
C HIS A 56 10.78 -7.04 -2.41
N SER A 57 10.62 -7.71 -3.55
CA SER A 57 10.89 -7.17 -4.87
C SER A 57 9.98 -5.98 -5.20
N LEU A 58 8.69 -6.05 -4.84
CA LEU A 58 7.74 -4.95 -5.04
C LEU A 58 8.14 -3.71 -4.24
N ILE A 59 8.50 -3.87 -2.96
CA ILE A 59 8.89 -2.75 -2.09
C ILE A 59 10.19 -2.10 -2.59
N ILE A 60 11.21 -2.91 -2.93
CA ILE A 60 12.45 -2.39 -3.52
C ILE A 60 12.12 -1.54 -4.75
N LEU A 61 11.30 -2.08 -5.67
CA LEU A 61 10.97 -1.38 -6.91
C LEU A 61 10.24 -0.06 -6.63
N ALA A 62 9.27 -0.06 -5.71
CA ALA A 62 8.51 1.13 -5.35
C ALA A 62 9.41 2.22 -4.75
N LYS A 63 10.29 1.87 -3.80
CA LYS A 63 11.22 2.83 -3.18
C LYS A 63 12.17 3.45 -4.20
N ASN A 64 12.76 2.61 -5.07
CA ASN A 64 13.62 3.09 -6.17
C ASN A 64 12.91 4.06 -7.13
N ILE A 65 11.59 3.96 -7.28
CA ILE A 65 10.82 4.87 -8.12
C ILE A 65 10.46 6.14 -7.35
N ALA A 66 10.14 6.03 -6.06
CA ALA A 66 9.82 7.17 -5.21
C ALA A 66 10.99 8.16 -5.08
N GLU A 67 12.23 7.67 -5.08
CA GLU A 67 13.45 8.48 -5.01
C GLU A 67 13.79 9.19 -6.33
N LYS A 68 13.10 8.90 -7.44
CA LYS A 68 13.39 9.52 -8.74
C LYS A 68 12.61 10.83 -8.91
N PRO A 69 13.27 12.00 -8.90
CA PRO A 69 12.58 13.29 -9.00
C PRO A 69 11.91 13.52 -10.36
N ASN A 70 12.41 12.86 -11.41
CA ASN A 70 11.90 13.01 -12.77
C ASN A 70 10.65 12.15 -13.06
N VAL A 71 10.18 11.35 -12.10
CA VAL A 71 8.99 10.50 -12.27
C VAL A 71 7.78 11.20 -11.67
N ILE A 72 6.98 11.82 -12.54
CA ILE A 72 5.75 12.53 -12.15
C ILE A 72 4.66 11.53 -11.73
N ASN A 73 4.39 10.51 -12.54
CA ASN A 73 3.40 9.47 -12.23
C ASN A 73 4.10 8.18 -11.81
N LYS A 74 4.34 8.04 -10.51
CA LYS A 74 5.07 6.90 -9.92
C LYS A 74 4.32 5.58 -10.07
N GLY A 75 3.00 5.56 -9.87
CA GLY A 75 2.17 4.37 -10.03
C GLY A 75 2.19 3.80 -11.45
N ALA A 76 1.98 4.65 -12.46
CA ALA A 76 2.04 4.22 -13.86
C ALA A 76 3.45 3.74 -14.26
N TYR A 77 4.48 4.44 -13.79
CA TYR A 77 5.87 4.05 -14.05
C TYR A 77 6.21 2.71 -13.39
N PHE A 78 5.74 2.48 -12.16
CA PHE A 78 5.86 1.21 -11.45
C PHE A 78 5.25 0.06 -12.23
N MET A 79 4.02 0.22 -12.73
CA MET A 79 3.35 -0.80 -13.55
C MET A 79 4.14 -1.15 -14.81
N ARG A 80 4.71 -0.13 -15.47
CA ARG A 80 5.55 -0.33 -16.65
C ARG A 80 6.82 -1.11 -16.30
N MET A 81 7.52 -0.74 -15.23
CA MET A 81 8.75 -1.42 -14.82
C MET A 81 8.49 -2.87 -14.36
N LEU A 82 7.38 -3.10 -13.67
CA LEU A 82 6.99 -4.44 -13.24
C LEU A 82 6.70 -5.35 -14.43
N THR A 83 5.98 -4.86 -15.44
CA THR A 83 5.66 -5.62 -16.66
C THR A 83 6.88 -5.88 -17.55
N THR A 84 7.85 -4.95 -17.62
CA THR A 84 9.12 -5.21 -18.32
C THR A 84 9.91 -6.34 -17.63
N LYS A 85 10.05 -6.28 -16.30
CA LYS A 85 10.76 -7.32 -15.53
C LYS A 85 10.14 -8.72 -15.64
N THR A 86 8.81 -8.81 -15.76
CA THR A 86 8.15 -10.12 -15.93
C THR A 86 8.31 -10.68 -17.34
N LYS A 87 8.43 -9.83 -18.37
CA LYS A 87 8.76 -10.25 -19.74
C LYS A 87 10.19 -10.76 -19.87
N GLU A 88 11.15 -10.14 -19.19
CA GLU A 88 12.57 -10.55 -19.21
C GLU A 88 12.83 -11.90 -18.52
N LYS A 89 11.94 -12.32 -17.61
CA LYS A 89 12.02 -13.63 -16.93
C LYS A 89 11.33 -14.78 -17.68
N ARG A 90 10.65 -14.49 -18.79
CA ARG A 90 9.98 -15.48 -19.65
C ARG A 90 10.83 -15.78 -20.86
#